data_AF-A0A508TPU5-F1
#
_entry.id   AF-A0A508TPU5-F1
#
_cell.length_a   1.000
_cell.length_b   1.000
_cell.length_c   1.000
_cell.angle_alpha   90.00
_cell.angle_beta   90.00
_cell.angle_gamma   90.00
#
_symmetry.space_group_name_H-M   'P 1'
#
loop_
_entity.id
_entity.type
_entity.pdbx_description
1 polymer ?
#
loop_
_entity_poly.entity_id
_entity_poly.type
_entity_poly.pdbx_seq_one_letter_code
_entity_poly.pdbx_strand_id
1 'polypeptide(L)'
;MRCKFPPGDKNPSLSCSPSLKIVSQKVHRHGIIDFVIEVVLLGVNQRISYVIMQYDTTSFGTSYRADETLRITLGQVSKHANFESDLLAQMLGMSSDADHLLAYYRVLNANNNQELPRDQWDALSDNPLKQNTGPDPKKWNCGGALMTFGAVYAPRHYVSGAQLYYRTPSPSKLSAVHFKKETVAAGARKIRQQLKNGNFVQVFVGHNEDLTVEGGIIKPSSNTHYITLFGASASGNEFIFFDPWPTGSIMTYQSGIMGPVKSVFMGTINFVESEGKIRSPDVVSGRHKYVILTGP
;
A
#
# COMPACT_ATOMS: atom_id res chain seq x y z
N MET A 1 15.68 -12.25 -22.02
CA MET A 1 15.30 -13.61 -22.47
C MET A 1 14.14 -13.52 -23.46
N ARG A 2 14.33 -13.88 -24.75
CA ARG A 2 13.23 -14.01 -25.72
C ARG A 2 12.76 -15.46 -25.74
N CYS A 3 11.66 -15.75 -25.06
CA CYS A 3 10.96 -17.01 -25.24
C CYS A 3 10.04 -16.85 -26.46
N LYS A 4 10.32 -17.57 -27.55
CA LYS A 4 9.35 -17.72 -28.66
C LYS A 4 8.64 -19.05 -28.51
N PHE A 5 7.32 -19.01 -28.66
CA PHE A 5 6.41 -20.16 -28.58
C PHE A 5 5.80 -20.37 -29.97
N PRO A 6 6.17 -21.44 -30.71
CA PRO A 6 5.37 -21.87 -31.84
C PRO A 6 4.23 -22.75 -31.33
N PRO A 7 2.98 -22.58 -31.79
CA PRO A 7 1.87 -23.40 -31.34
C PRO A 7 2.04 -24.82 -31.90
N GLY A 8 2.21 -25.81 -31.01
CA GLY A 8 2.12 -27.24 -31.39
C GLY A 8 3.13 -28.20 -30.76
N ASP A 9 4.20 -27.72 -30.13
CA ASP A 9 5.21 -28.62 -29.55
C ASP A 9 4.87 -29.09 -28.13
N LYS A 10 4.89 -30.42 -27.94
CA LYS A 10 4.53 -31.07 -26.67
C LYS A 10 5.68 -31.17 -25.66
N ASN A 11 6.92 -30.83 -26.05
CA ASN A 11 8.10 -30.83 -25.17
C ASN A 11 9.12 -29.76 -25.61
N PRO A 12 9.05 -28.52 -25.10
CA PRO A 12 9.98 -27.46 -25.48
C PRO A 12 11.29 -27.51 -24.68
N SER A 13 12.41 -27.32 -25.35
CA SER A 13 13.72 -27.07 -24.72
C SER A 13 13.97 -25.56 -24.59
N LEU A 14 14.28 -25.12 -23.37
CA LEU A 14 14.58 -23.71 -23.05
C LEU A 14 16.07 -23.43 -23.34
N SER A 15 16.35 -22.58 -24.33
CA SER A 15 17.69 -22.04 -24.54
C SER A 15 17.76 -20.58 -24.08
N CYS A 16 18.60 -20.32 -23.07
CA CYS A 16 18.80 -18.99 -22.49
C CYS A 16 19.58 -18.06 -23.44
N SER A 17 19.18 -16.79 -23.52
CA SER A 17 19.90 -15.69 -24.17
C SER A 17 19.79 -14.41 -23.30
N PRO A 18 20.81 -13.54 -23.25
CA PRO A 18 21.31 -12.85 -22.07
C PRO A 18 20.42 -11.67 -21.68
N SER A 19 19.58 -11.85 -20.65
CA SER A 19 19.00 -10.77 -19.82
C SER A 19 17.90 -11.34 -18.94
N LEU A 20 18.17 -12.47 -18.29
CA LEU A 20 17.39 -12.93 -17.15
C LEU A 20 18.39 -13.06 -16.03
N LYS A 21 18.32 -12.18 -15.03
CA LYS A 21 19.15 -12.27 -13.83
C LYS A 21 18.23 -12.53 -12.66
N ILE A 22 18.50 -13.60 -11.93
CA ILE A 22 17.92 -13.83 -10.61
C ILE A 22 18.71 -12.93 -9.67
N VAL A 23 18.07 -11.89 -9.14
CA VAL A 23 18.75 -10.83 -8.38
C VAL A 23 18.78 -11.15 -6.89
N SER A 24 17.78 -11.88 -6.38
CA SER A 24 17.77 -12.39 -5.01
C SER A 24 16.98 -13.70 -4.89
N GLN A 25 17.36 -14.51 -3.89
CA GLN A 25 16.68 -15.72 -3.46
C GLN A 25 16.50 -15.62 -1.94
N LYS A 26 15.26 -15.75 -1.45
CA LYS A 26 15.00 -15.82 -0.01
C LYS A 26 14.19 -17.07 0.31
N VAL A 27 14.77 -17.95 1.13
CA VAL A 27 14.14 -19.16 1.62
C VAL A 27 13.45 -18.84 2.94
N HIS A 28 12.12 -19.01 3.00
CA HIS A 28 11.37 -18.83 4.24
C HIS A 28 11.29 -20.13 5.03
N ARG A 29 11.04 -20.03 6.35
CA ARG A 29 10.95 -21.19 7.28
C ARG A 29 9.90 -22.24 6.90
N HIS A 30 9.00 -21.93 5.97
CA HIS A 30 7.96 -22.84 5.47
C HIS A 30 8.29 -23.47 4.11
N GLY A 31 9.47 -23.21 3.54
CA GLY A 31 9.93 -23.80 2.27
C GLY A 31 9.60 -22.97 1.02
N ILE A 32 8.83 -21.90 1.13
CA ILE A 32 8.55 -20.97 0.02
C ILE A 32 9.84 -20.30 -0.42
N ILE A 33 10.17 -20.40 -1.72
CA ILE A 33 11.28 -19.69 -2.36
C ILE A 33 10.70 -18.52 -3.16
N ASP A 34 10.97 -17.29 -2.71
CA ASP A 34 10.69 -16.09 -3.49
C ASP A 34 11.86 -15.85 -4.46
N PHE A 35 11.56 -15.69 -5.75
CA PHE A 35 12.51 -15.24 -6.76
C PHE A 35 12.20 -13.80 -7.15
N VAL A 36 13.19 -13.06 -7.65
CA VAL A 36 12.96 -11.84 -8.46
C VAL A 36 13.74 -11.95 -9.77
N ILE A 37 13.02 -11.81 -10.88
CA ILE A 37 13.55 -11.90 -12.25
C ILE A 37 13.53 -10.51 -12.88
N GLU A 38 14.70 -10.00 -13.27
CA GLU A 38 14.79 -8.80 -14.10
C GLU A 38 14.83 -9.20 -15.59
N VAL A 39 13.95 -8.63 -16.41
CA VAL A 39 14.02 -8.73 -17.88
C VAL A 39 14.13 -7.34 -18.48
N VAL A 40 15.29 -7.07 -19.08
CA VAL A 40 15.54 -5.80 -19.77
C VAL A 40 15.22 -5.97 -21.25
N LEU A 41 14.22 -5.23 -21.75
CA LEU A 41 13.96 -5.11 -23.19
C LEU A 41 14.84 -4.01 -23.79
N LEU A 42 15.79 -4.39 -24.63
CA LEU A 42 16.62 -3.46 -25.40
C LEU A 42 15.75 -2.76 -26.47
N GLY A 43 15.85 -1.43 -26.57
CA GLY A 43 15.20 -0.63 -27.63
C GLY A 43 13.83 -0.04 -27.28
N VAL A 44 13.38 -0.16 -26.03
CA VAL A 44 12.18 0.53 -25.53
C VAL A 44 12.63 1.45 -24.39
N ASN A 45 12.32 2.75 -24.46
CA ASN A 45 12.59 3.72 -23.38
C ASN A 45 11.69 3.48 -22.13
N GLN A 46 11.28 2.24 -21.87
CA GLN A 46 10.29 1.89 -20.86
C GLN A 46 10.77 0.66 -20.07
N ARG A 47 10.94 0.84 -18.76
CA ARG A 47 11.35 -0.22 -17.84
C ARG A 47 10.15 -1.11 -17.51
N ILE A 48 10.29 -2.42 -17.75
CA ILE A 48 9.28 -3.41 -17.35
C ILE A 48 9.75 -4.06 -16.06
N SER A 49 8.92 -3.99 -15.03
CA SER A 49 9.14 -4.63 -13.74
C SER A 49 8.35 -5.93 -13.64
N TYR A 50 8.84 -6.91 -12.89
CA TYR A 50 8.22 -8.24 -12.78
C TYR A 50 7.92 -8.61 -11.35
N VAL A 51 6.88 -9.42 -11.20
CA VAL A 51 6.41 -9.94 -9.94
C VAL A 51 6.28 -11.46 -10.05
N ILE A 52 6.86 -12.15 -9.07
CA ILE A 52 6.89 -13.61 -9.04
C ILE A 52 5.71 -14.12 -8.22
N MET A 53 4.97 -15.06 -8.80
CA MET A 53 3.88 -15.77 -8.14
C MET A 53 4.43 -16.92 -7.29
N GLN A 54 3.88 -17.04 -6.08
CA GLN A 54 4.25 -17.93 -4.97
C GLN A 54 4.59 -19.38 -5.37
N TYR A 55 5.59 -19.94 -4.68
CA TYR A 55 5.93 -21.37 -4.63
C TYR A 55 5.23 -22.00 -3.41
N ASP A 56 4.37 -23.01 -3.60
CA ASP A 56 3.69 -23.70 -2.49
C ASP A 56 4.44 -24.98 -2.10
N THR A 57 4.95 -25.03 -0.88
CA THR A 57 5.71 -26.15 -0.33
C THR A 57 4.90 -27.16 0.48
N THR A 58 3.60 -26.97 0.64
CA THR A 58 2.78 -27.90 1.43
C THR A 58 2.50 -29.22 0.70
N SER A 59 2.89 -29.35 -0.57
CA SER A 59 2.67 -30.55 -1.40
C SER A 59 3.83 -31.56 -1.39
N PHE A 60 4.89 -31.35 -0.60
CA PHE A 60 6.10 -32.18 -0.67
C PHE A 60 6.05 -33.44 0.21
N GLY A 61 5.65 -34.54 -0.41
CA GLY A 61 6.34 -35.82 -0.21
C GLY A 61 7.75 -35.75 -0.83
N THR A 62 8.66 -36.61 -0.38
CA THR A 62 10.13 -36.57 -0.57
C THR A 62 10.66 -36.75 -2.02
N SER A 63 9.90 -36.39 -3.04
CA SER A 63 10.27 -36.60 -4.44
C SER A 63 10.09 -35.32 -5.25
N TYR A 64 11.20 -34.65 -5.52
CA TYR A 64 11.33 -33.58 -6.51
C TYR A 64 10.78 -34.05 -7.86
N ARG A 65 9.70 -33.44 -8.36
CA ARG A 65 9.25 -33.61 -9.75
C ARG A 65 9.68 -32.41 -10.58
N ALA A 66 10.21 -32.69 -11.76
CA ALA A 66 10.91 -31.77 -12.66
C ALA A 66 9.99 -30.86 -13.49
N ASP A 67 8.71 -30.71 -13.11
CA ASP A 67 7.67 -30.18 -14.00
C ASP A 67 6.93 -28.95 -13.40
N GLU A 68 7.57 -28.23 -12.48
CA GLU A 68 6.96 -27.04 -11.88
C GLU A 68 7.16 -25.81 -12.76
N THR A 69 6.05 -25.32 -13.34
CA THR A 69 6.05 -24.15 -14.22
C THR A 69 6.15 -22.87 -13.41
N LEU A 70 7.31 -22.19 -13.48
CA LEU A 70 7.45 -20.82 -12.97
C LEU A 70 6.54 -19.87 -13.77
N ARG A 71 5.53 -19.29 -13.11
CA ARG A 71 4.62 -18.30 -13.73
C ARG A 71 5.17 -16.90 -13.53
N ILE A 72 5.56 -16.27 -14.63
CA ILE A 72 6.05 -14.89 -14.65
C ILE A 72 4.96 -14.01 -15.27
N THR A 73 4.45 -13.05 -14.50
CA THR A 73 3.55 -12.02 -15.03
C THR A 73 4.38 -10.89 -15.61
N LEU A 74 4.33 -10.73 -16.94
CA LEU A 74 4.95 -9.61 -17.65
C LEU A 74 3.89 -8.54 -17.91
N GLY A 75 4.15 -7.30 -17.51
CA GLY A 75 3.24 -6.21 -17.80
C GLY A 75 3.80 -4.86 -17.40
N GLN A 76 3.12 -3.79 -17.77
CA GLN A 76 3.53 -2.44 -17.40
C GLN A 76 2.89 -2.07 -16.07
N VAL A 77 3.70 -1.56 -15.14
CA VAL A 77 3.17 -0.86 -13.98
C VAL A 77 2.64 0.48 -14.45
N SER A 78 1.39 0.79 -14.10
CA SER A 78 0.79 2.10 -14.33
C SER A 78 0.48 2.76 -13.00
N LYS A 79 0.50 4.10 -12.99
CA LYS A 79 -0.09 4.85 -11.87
C LYS A 79 -1.60 4.63 -11.86
N HIS A 80 -2.20 4.78 -10.69
CA HIS A 80 -3.65 4.84 -10.56
C HIS A 80 -4.22 5.95 -11.46
N ALA A 81 -5.40 5.71 -12.05
CA ALA A 81 -5.97 6.60 -13.05
C ALA A 81 -6.20 8.01 -12.50
N ASN A 82 -5.83 9.05 -13.26
CA ASN A 82 -5.91 10.47 -12.89
C ASN A 82 -4.96 10.94 -11.77
N PHE A 83 -3.99 10.11 -11.36
CA PHE A 83 -3.02 10.48 -10.33
C PHE A 83 -1.70 11.00 -10.92
N GLU A 84 -1.28 12.18 -10.47
CA GLU A 84 0.03 12.73 -10.82
C GLU A 84 1.15 12.04 -10.03
N SER A 85 0.87 11.73 -8.76
CA SER A 85 1.75 11.02 -7.84
C SER A 85 1.10 9.72 -7.39
N ASP A 86 1.85 8.63 -7.43
CA ASP A 86 1.46 7.31 -6.95
C ASP A 86 2.73 6.56 -6.57
N LEU A 87 3.14 6.69 -5.32
CA LEU A 87 4.41 6.20 -4.82
C LEU A 87 4.45 4.67 -4.73
N LEU A 88 3.30 4.00 -4.59
CA LEU A 88 3.23 2.54 -4.67
C LEU A 88 3.67 2.08 -6.07
N ALA A 89 3.10 2.67 -7.13
CA ALA A 89 3.52 2.38 -8.49
C ALA A 89 4.96 2.88 -8.76
N GLN A 90 5.26 4.13 -8.46
CA GLN A 90 6.49 4.82 -8.88
C GLN A 90 7.74 4.36 -8.14
N MET A 91 7.65 4.15 -6.82
CA MET A 91 8.81 3.79 -6.00
C MET A 91 8.95 2.29 -5.79
N LEU A 92 7.83 1.55 -5.77
CA LEU A 92 7.84 0.11 -5.56
C LEU A 92 7.67 -0.65 -6.87
N GLY A 93 6.56 -0.43 -7.58
CA GLY A 93 6.26 -1.18 -8.81
C GLY A 93 7.23 -0.91 -9.96
N MET A 94 7.73 0.32 -10.12
CA MET A 94 8.70 0.70 -11.18
C MET A 94 10.16 0.63 -10.70
N SER A 95 10.40 0.10 -9.50
CA SER A 95 11.72 0.02 -8.89
C SER A 95 12.66 -0.93 -9.65
N SER A 96 13.96 -0.67 -9.56
CA SER A 96 15.00 -1.65 -9.87
C SER A 96 15.33 -2.59 -8.72
N ASP A 97 14.86 -2.24 -7.52
CA ASP A 97 15.16 -2.97 -6.30
C ASP A 97 14.20 -4.16 -6.15
N ALA A 98 14.77 -5.35 -5.95
CA ALA A 98 14.03 -6.59 -5.82
C ALA A 98 13.11 -6.62 -4.59
N ASP A 99 13.55 -6.06 -3.47
CA ASP A 99 12.75 -6.00 -2.24
C ASP A 99 11.56 -5.05 -2.38
N HIS A 100 11.74 -3.96 -3.14
CA HIS A 100 10.65 -3.05 -3.49
C HIS A 100 9.59 -3.71 -4.39
N LEU A 101 10.02 -4.47 -5.41
CA LEU A 101 9.11 -5.21 -6.28
C LEU A 101 8.34 -6.30 -5.51
N LEU A 102 9.02 -6.99 -4.59
CA LEU A 102 8.40 -7.97 -3.71
C LEU A 102 7.36 -7.31 -2.77
N ALA A 103 7.67 -6.14 -2.22
CA ALA A 103 6.73 -5.37 -1.41
C ALA A 103 5.51 -4.95 -2.23
N TYR A 104 5.72 -4.40 -3.43
CA TYR A 104 4.64 -4.04 -4.37
C TYR A 104 3.72 -5.23 -4.63
N TYR A 105 4.28 -6.41 -4.89
CA TYR A 105 3.49 -7.63 -5.06
C TYR A 105 2.69 -8.00 -3.83
N ARG A 106 3.33 -8.06 -2.67
CA ARG A 106 2.67 -8.49 -1.44
C ARG A 106 1.53 -7.54 -1.06
N VAL A 107 1.67 -6.25 -1.35
CA VAL A 107 0.60 -5.26 -1.16
C VAL A 107 -0.59 -5.54 -2.09
N LEU A 108 -0.36 -5.95 -3.34
CA LEU A 108 -1.39 -6.08 -4.37
C LEU A 108 -1.87 -7.52 -4.64
N ASN A 109 -1.23 -8.52 -4.06
CA ASN A 109 -1.59 -9.92 -4.25
C ASN A 109 -3.03 -10.16 -3.77
N ALA A 110 -3.83 -10.85 -4.59
CA ALA A 110 -5.22 -11.19 -4.28
C ALA A 110 -5.35 -11.95 -2.95
N ASN A 111 -4.41 -12.86 -2.64
CA ASN A 111 -4.40 -13.61 -1.38
C ASN A 111 -4.23 -12.70 -0.15
N ASN A 112 -3.54 -11.56 -0.33
CA ASN A 112 -3.32 -10.56 0.70
C ASN A 112 -4.41 -9.47 0.72
N ASN A 113 -5.43 -9.57 -0.12
CA ASN A 113 -6.55 -8.62 -0.21
C ASN A 113 -7.93 -9.31 -0.15
N GLN A 114 -7.99 -10.51 0.42
CA GLN A 114 -9.24 -11.25 0.63
C GLN A 114 -10.03 -10.64 1.79
N GLU A 115 -11.34 -10.50 1.69
CA GLU A 115 -12.18 -10.06 2.82
C GLU A 115 -12.34 -11.17 3.86
N LEU A 116 -11.37 -11.33 4.76
CA LEU A 116 -11.40 -12.32 5.83
C LEU A 116 -11.87 -11.75 7.18
N PRO A 117 -12.40 -12.59 8.08
CA PRO A 117 -12.54 -12.27 9.50
C PRO A 117 -11.19 -11.86 10.12
N ARG A 118 -11.24 -10.97 11.13
CA ARG A 118 -10.03 -10.33 11.69
C ARG A 118 -9.04 -11.33 12.30
N ASP A 119 -9.52 -12.36 12.96
CA ASP A 119 -8.75 -13.46 13.53
C ASP A 119 -8.01 -14.29 12.48
N GLN A 120 -8.57 -14.42 11.28
CA GLN A 120 -7.94 -15.14 10.16
C GLN A 120 -6.88 -14.30 9.44
N TRP A 121 -7.00 -12.97 9.50
CA TRP A 121 -6.00 -12.04 8.96
C TRP A 121 -4.65 -12.13 9.69
N ASP A 122 -4.67 -12.34 11.00
CA ASP A 122 -3.43 -12.42 11.78
C ASP A 122 -2.55 -13.61 11.32
N ALA A 123 -3.14 -14.61 10.65
CA ALA A 123 -2.43 -15.72 10.03
C ALA A 123 -1.79 -15.40 8.66
N LEU A 124 -2.20 -14.34 7.96
CA LEU A 124 -1.59 -13.92 6.68
C LEU A 124 -0.25 -13.21 6.94
N SER A 125 0.85 -13.96 7.00
CA SER A 125 2.17 -13.46 7.40
C SER A 125 2.80 -12.45 6.43
N ASP A 126 2.31 -12.35 5.20
CA ASP A 126 3.10 -11.82 4.10
C ASP A 126 2.69 -10.41 3.63
N ASN A 127 1.57 -9.84 4.11
CA ASN A 127 1.18 -8.47 3.73
C ASN A 127 1.93 -7.43 4.61
N PRO A 128 2.80 -6.58 4.02
CA PRO A 128 3.61 -5.65 4.80
C PRO A 128 2.82 -4.45 5.35
N LEU A 129 1.55 -4.26 4.96
CA LEU A 129 0.66 -3.23 5.51
C LEU A 129 -0.15 -3.69 6.72
N LYS A 130 -0.13 -5.00 7.03
CA LYS A 130 -0.99 -5.58 8.06
C LYS A 130 -0.66 -5.05 9.45
N GLN A 131 -1.64 -4.45 10.11
CA GLN A 131 -1.63 -4.28 11.56
C GLN A 131 -1.83 -5.63 12.26
N ASN A 132 -0.94 -5.99 13.19
CA ASN A 132 -1.11 -7.17 14.03
C ASN A 132 -1.34 -6.73 15.48
N THR A 133 -2.53 -7.04 16.00
CA THR A 133 -3.00 -6.64 17.34
C THR A 133 -2.87 -7.74 18.39
N GLY A 134 -2.14 -8.81 18.08
CA GLY A 134 -1.86 -9.87 19.04
C GLY A 134 -1.05 -9.38 20.26
N PRO A 135 -1.01 -10.18 21.35
CA PRO A 135 -0.38 -9.77 22.61
C PRO A 135 1.15 -9.66 22.57
N ASP A 136 1.78 -10.04 21.46
CA ASP A 136 3.24 -9.95 21.30
C ASP A 136 3.61 -8.49 20.96
N PRO A 137 4.39 -7.80 21.79
CA PRO A 137 4.74 -6.39 21.60
C PRO A 137 5.61 -6.13 20.36
N LYS A 138 6.13 -7.17 19.71
CA LYS A 138 6.80 -7.09 18.40
C LYS A 138 5.80 -7.11 17.23
N LYS A 139 4.51 -7.28 17.51
CA LYS A 139 3.40 -7.26 16.54
C LYS A 139 2.78 -5.87 16.49
N TRP A 140 2.63 -5.35 15.27
CA TRP A 140 2.55 -3.92 15.03
C TRP A 140 1.13 -3.36 15.14
N ASN A 141 0.92 -2.32 15.95
CA ASN A 141 -0.29 -1.49 15.90
C ASN A 141 -0.29 -0.59 14.64
N CYS A 142 -1.34 0.23 14.43
CA CYS A 142 -1.50 1.04 13.21
C CYS A 142 -0.34 2.02 12.96
N GLY A 143 0.26 2.57 14.02
CA GLY A 143 1.50 3.34 13.91
C GLY A 143 2.70 2.45 13.57
N GLY A 144 2.79 1.27 14.17
CA GLY A 144 3.87 0.30 13.96
C GLY A 144 3.91 -0.30 12.56
N ALA A 145 2.77 -0.65 11.97
CA ALA A 145 2.71 -1.26 10.64
C ALA A 145 3.26 -0.28 9.59
N LEU A 146 2.89 1.00 9.75
CA LEU A 146 3.37 2.09 8.91
C LEU A 146 4.82 2.48 9.19
N MET A 147 5.28 2.44 10.45
CA MET A 147 6.70 2.67 10.77
C MET A 147 7.60 1.56 10.22
N THR A 148 7.10 0.33 10.14
CA THR A 148 7.88 -0.82 9.62
C THR A 148 7.90 -0.85 8.11
N PHE A 149 6.73 -0.70 7.47
CA PHE A 149 6.65 -0.51 6.03
C PHE A 149 7.47 0.71 5.62
N GLY A 150 7.35 1.79 6.39
CA GLY A 150 7.99 3.06 6.11
C GLY A 150 9.50 3.08 6.29
N ALA A 151 10.00 2.47 7.35
CA ALA A 151 11.44 2.33 7.56
C ALA A 151 12.10 1.49 6.47
N VAL A 152 11.40 0.51 5.90
CA VAL A 152 11.98 -0.43 4.94
C VAL A 152 11.78 0.00 3.49
N TYR A 153 10.56 0.39 3.11
CA TYR A 153 10.18 0.59 1.70
C TYR A 153 9.87 2.05 1.34
N ALA A 154 9.84 2.94 2.32
CA ALA A 154 9.52 4.34 2.13
C ALA A 154 10.38 5.27 2.99
N PRO A 155 11.72 5.14 2.98
CA PRO A 155 12.64 5.75 3.96
C PRO A 155 12.53 7.29 4.10
N ARG A 156 11.88 7.97 3.14
CA ARG A 156 11.45 9.37 3.28
C ARG A 156 9.96 9.44 3.65
N HIS A 157 9.68 9.29 4.94
CA HIS A 157 8.37 9.61 5.50
C HIS A 157 8.34 11.02 6.05
N TYR A 158 7.32 11.79 5.63
CA TYR A 158 6.90 12.95 6.40
C TYR A 158 5.95 12.48 7.50
N VAL A 159 6.37 12.61 8.76
CA VAL A 159 5.58 12.23 9.92
C VAL A 159 4.63 13.38 10.30
N SER A 160 3.34 13.08 10.42
CA SER A 160 2.30 14.03 10.87
C SER A 160 2.48 14.51 12.30
N GLY A 161 1.71 15.54 12.66
CA GLY A 161 1.58 16.06 14.03
C GLY A 161 2.19 17.45 14.19
N ALA A 162 2.82 17.98 13.13
CA ALA A 162 3.36 19.33 13.11
C ALA A 162 2.27 20.40 13.26
N GLN A 163 1.08 20.16 12.68
CA GLN A 163 -0.02 21.11 12.71
C GLN A 163 -1.35 20.43 13.10
N LEU A 164 -2.01 21.01 14.10
CA LEU A 164 -3.41 20.72 14.40
C LEU A 164 -4.29 21.39 13.36
N TYR A 165 -5.22 20.66 12.73
CA TYR A 165 -6.14 21.21 11.75
C TYR A 165 -7.43 21.76 12.36
N TYR A 166 -7.60 21.62 13.66
CA TYR A 166 -8.77 22.05 14.41
C TYR A 166 -8.43 23.12 15.46
N ARG A 167 -9.46 23.74 16.03
CA ARG A 167 -9.32 24.69 17.15
C ARG A 167 -9.28 23.95 18.49
N THR A 168 -8.43 24.42 19.40
CA THR A 168 -8.43 24.01 20.81
C THR A 168 -9.33 24.95 21.62
N PRO A 169 -10.11 24.46 22.59
CA PRO A 169 -10.31 23.05 22.95
C PRO A 169 -11.21 22.33 21.92
N SER A 170 -10.84 21.11 21.52
CA SER A 170 -11.66 20.31 20.62
C SER A 170 -12.76 19.52 21.34
N PRO A 171 -13.89 19.24 20.67
CA PRO A 171 -14.98 18.49 21.24
C PRO A 171 -14.66 17.00 21.34
N SER A 172 -15.39 16.31 22.22
CA SER A 172 -15.38 14.84 22.33
C SER A 172 -16.17 14.14 21.22
N LYS A 173 -16.70 14.88 20.24
CA LYS A 173 -17.45 14.34 19.09
C LYS A 173 -16.82 14.76 17.77
N LEU A 174 -16.57 13.82 16.86
CA LEU A 174 -15.92 14.09 15.57
C LEU A 174 -16.74 15.06 14.71
N SER A 175 -18.06 14.88 14.64
CA SER A 175 -18.98 15.77 13.92
C SER A 175 -18.95 17.22 14.41
N ALA A 176 -18.60 17.45 15.68
CA ALA A 176 -18.54 18.78 16.28
C ALA A 176 -17.18 19.48 16.09
N VAL A 177 -16.16 18.80 15.56
CA VAL A 177 -14.80 19.36 15.45
C VAL A 177 -14.80 20.59 14.53
N HIS A 178 -14.36 21.72 15.08
CA HIS A 178 -14.22 22.97 14.35
C HIS A 178 -12.85 23.07 13.68
N PHE A 179 -12.83 22.86 12.36
CA PHE A 179 -11.62 22.93 11.54
C PHE A 179 -11.18 24.37 11.23
N LYS A 180 -9.86 24.59 11.21
CA LYS A 180 -9.22 25.82 10.74
C LYS A 180 -9.07 25.71 9.22
N LYS A 181 -10.06 26.20 8.46
CA LYS A 181 -10.13 26.01 7.00
C LYS A 181 -8.83 26.36 6.26
N GLU A 182 -8.23 27.50 6.58
CA GLU A 182 -6.96 27.94 5.97
C GLU A 182 -5.80 27.00 6.29
N THR A 183 -5.71 26.51 7.53
CA THR A 183 -4.69 25.54 7.96
C THR A 183 -4.90 24.20 7.23
N VAL A 184 -6.14 23.75 7.09
CA VAL A 184 -6.46 22.52 6.34
C VAL A 184 -6.07 22.66 4.87
N ALA A 185 -6.40 23.79 4.23
CA ALA A 185 -6.04 24.06 2.85
C ALA A 185 -4.52 24.13 2.65
N ALA A 186 -3.79 24.78 3.56
CA ALA A 186 -2.33 24.80 3.56
C ALA A 186 -1.74 23.40 3.74
N GLY A 187 -2.33 22.63 4.66
CA GLY A 187 -2.02 21.22 4.89
C GLY A 187 -2.19 20.37 3.63
N ALA A 188 -3.33 20.47 2.95
CA ALA A 188 -3.60 19.76 1.69
C ALA A 188 -2.55 20.07 0.61
N ARG A 189 -2.17 21.35 0.46
CA ARG A 189 -1.10 21.76 -0.47
C ARG A 189 0.24 21.15 -0.09
N LYS A 190 0.59 21.15 1.21
CA LYS A 190 1.84 20.58 1.70
C LYS A 190 1.87 19.06 1.53
N ILE A 191 0.77 18.36 1.80
CA ILE A 191 0.60 16.92 1.53
C ILE A 191 0.90 16.64 0.05
N ARG A 192 0.22 17.34 -0.86
CA ARG A 192 0.43 17.20 -2.31
C ARG A 192 1.91 17.40 -2.69
N GLN A 193 2.54 18.45 -2.16
CA GLN A 193 3.95 18.74 -2.41
C GLN A 193 4.87 17.62 -1.91
N GLN A 194 4.63 17.08 -0.71
CA GLN A 194 5.42 15.97 -0.17
C GLN A 194 5.29 14.71 -1.03
N LEU A 195 4.07 14.36 -1.43
CA LEU A 195 3.81 13.20 -2.30
C LEU A 195 4.52 13.36 -3.66
N LYS A 196 4.39 14.54 -4.29
CA LYS A 196 5.09 14.85 -5.55
C LYS A 196 6.62 14.75 -5.44
N ASN A 197 7.17 15.02 -4.26
CA ASN A 197 8.60 14.94 -3.98
C ASN A 197 9.07 13.51 -3.63
N GLY A 198 8.20 12.50 -3.72
CA GLY A 198 8.56 11.13 -3.40
C GLY A 198 8.49 10.79 -1.91
N ASN A 199 7.79 11.59 -1.11
CA ASN A 199 7.66 11.38 0.33
C ASN A 199 6.25 10.89 0.67
N PHE A 200 6.18 9.76 1.36
CA PHE A 200 4.94 9.28 1.95
C PHE A 200 4.54 10.20 3.11
N VAL A 201 3.23 10.41 3.31
CA VAL A 201 2.73 11.31 4.36
C VAL A 201 1.85 10.54 5.32
N GLN A 202 2.34 10.33 6.54
CA GLN A 202 1.48 9.82 7.61
C GLN A 202 0.58 10.95 8.10
N VAL A 203 -0.68 10.65 8.44
CA VAL A 203 -1.65 11.60 9.01
C VAL A 203 -2.46 10.96 10.13
N PHE A 204 -2.86 11.76 11.12
CA PHE A 204 -3.74 11.33 12.20
C PHE A 204 -5.19 11.63 11.84
N VAL A 205 -6.06 10.64 11.96
CA VAL A 205 -7.45 10.70 11.52
C VAL A 205 -8.42 10.28 12.63
N GLY A 206 -9.62 10.86 12.62
CA GLY A 206 -10.78 10.34 13.35
C GLY A 206 -11.65 9.49 12.41
N HIS A 207 -12.24 8.42 12.93
CA HIS A 207 -13.15 7.56 12.15
C HIS A 207 -14.49 7.20 12.82
N ASN A 208 -14.60 7.39 14.13
CA ASN A 208 -15.85 7.27 14.87
C ASN A 208 -16.19 8.59 15.59
N GLU A 209 -17.44 8.73 16.02
CA GLU A 209 -17.92 9.96 16.66
C GLU A 209 -17.25 10.22 18.01
N ASP A 210 -17.12 9.23 18.88
CA ASP A 210 -16.57 9.45 20.23
C ASP A 210 -15.06 9.66 20.22
N LEU A 211 -14.60 10.83 20.66
CA LEU A 211 -13.19 11.19 20.71
C LEU A 211 -12.70 11.29 22.15
N THR A 212 -11.47 10.81 22.38
CA THR A 212 -10.73 11.05 23.63
C THR A 212 -10.03 12.39 23.52
N VAL A 213 -10.33 13.33 24.43
CA VAL A 213 -9.73 14.66 24.43
C VAL A 213 -9.10 14.96 25.79
N GLU A 214 -7.83 15.36 25.77
CA GLU A 214 -7.08 15.75 26.96
C GLU A 214 -6.39 17.08 26.71
N GLY A 215 -6.58 18.05 27.61
CA GLY A 215 -6.01 19.39 27.45
C GLY A 215 -6.46 20.09 26.16
N GLY A 216 -7.64 19.74 25.63
CA GLY A 216 -8.16 20.27 24.37
C GLY A 216 -7.57 19.63 23.11
N ILE A 217 -6.75 18.60 23.24
CA ILE A 217 -6.11 17.87 22.14
C ILE A 217 -6.75 16.48 22.01
N ILE A 218 -7.16 16.11 20.79
CA ILE A 218 -7.66 14.77 20.49
C ILE A 218 -6.49 13.77 20.58
N LYS A 219 -6.65 12.74 21.41
CA LYS A 219 -5.64 11.72 21.68
C LYS A 219 -5.89 10.43 20.89
N PRO A 220 -4.84 9.63 20.63
CA PRO A 220 -5.01 8.28 20.10
C PRO A 220 -5.94 7.43 20.96
N SER A 221 -6.95 6.83 20.34
CA SER A 221 -7.92 5.90 20.92
C SER A 221 -8.43 4.92 19.85
N SER A 222 -9.33 4.01 20.23
CA SER A 222 -10.01 3.08 19.30
C SER A 222 -10.82 3.77 18.19
N ASN A 223 -11.10 5.06 18.33
CA ASN A 223 -11.92 5.87 17.41
C ASN A 223 -11.09 6.79 16.51
N THR A 224 -9.77 6.68 16.63
CA THR A 224 -8.79 7.41 15.83
C THR A 224 -7.83 6.43 15.19
N HIS A 225 -7.08 6.88 14.19
CA HIS A 225 -6.16 6.04 13.44
C HIS A 225 -5.00 6.84 12.84
N TYR A 226 -3.99 6.13 12.37
CA TYR A 226 -2.96 6.68 11.51
C TYR A 226 -3.06 6.00 10.15
N ILE A 227 -3.17 6.79 9.09
CA ILE A 227 -3.11 6.32 7.70
C ILE A 227 -1.90 6.97 7.02
N THR A 228 -1.42 6.35 5.94
CA THR A 228 -0.33 6.92 5.14
C THR A 228 -0.78 7.21 3.74
N LEU A 229 -0.76 8.48 3.36
CA LEU A 229 -1.02 8.94 2.02
C LEU A 229 0.20 8.60 1.15
N PHE A 230 -0.05 8.04 -0.04
CA PHE A 230 0.99 7.64 -0.98
C PHE A 230 0.73 8.11 -2.42
N GLY A 231 -0.36 8.81 -2.68
CA GLY A 231 -0.60 9.40 -4.00
C GLY A 231 -1.58 10.55 -3.95
N ALA A 232 -1.51 11.38 -4.99
CA ALA A 232 -2.35 12.56 -5.17
C ALA A 232 -2.85 12.64 -6.62
N SER A 233 -4.13 12.99 -6.78
CA SER A 233 -4.74 13.26 -8.07
C SER A 233 -4.12 14.48 -8.74
N ALA A 234 -4.23 14.59 -10.07
CA ALA A 234 -3.71 15.73 -10.81
C ALA A 234 -4.36 17.07 -10.39
N SER A 235 -5.62 17.04 -9.96
CA SER A 235 -6.31 18.21 -9.39
C SER A 235 -5.74 18.60 -8.01
N GLY A 236 -5.14 17.64 -7.30
CA GLY A 236 -4.60 17.83 -5.95
C GLY A 236 -5.65 17.75 -4.84
N ASN A 237 -6.88 17.34 -5.18
CA ASN A 237 -8.00 17.29 -4.23
C ASN A 237 -8.34 15.88 -3.76
N GLU A 238 -7.74 14.85 -4.33
CA GLU A 238 -7.95 13.46 -3.94
C GLU A 238 -6.60 12.82 -3.65
N PHE A 239 -6.54 12.04 -2.58
CA PHE A 239 -5.36 11.31 -2.15
C PHE A 239 -5.70 9.84 -1.98
N ILE A 240 -4.73 8.97 -2.26
CA ILE A 240 -4.80 7.53 -1.95
C ILE A 240 -3.94 7.24 -0.74
N PHE A 241 -4.39 6.30 0.09
CA PHE A 241 -3.73 5.99 1.34
C PHE A 241 -3.73 4.51 1.68
N PHE A 242 -2.73 4.10 2.45
CA PHE A 242 -2.70 2.81 3.14
C PHE A 242 -3.45 2.91 4.47
N ASP A 243 -4.36 1.96 4.68
CA ASP A 243 -5.11 1.72 5.90
C ASP A 243 -4.59 0.42 6.52
N PRO A 244 -3.80 0.48 7.61
CA PRO A 244 -3.26 -0.74 8.21
C PRO A 244 -4.34 -1.56 8.93
N TRP A 245 -5.57 -1.05 9.10
CA TRP A 245 -6.71 -1.82 9.59
C TRP A 245 -7.35 -2.62 8.44
N PRO A 246 -7.31 -3.97 8.45
CA PRO A 246 -7.92 -4.78 7.40
C PRO A 246 -9.41 -4.46 7.27
N THR A 247 -9.87 -4.20 6.05
CA THR A 247 -11.25 -3.80 5.71
C THR A 247 -11.70 -2.43 6.25
N GLY A 248 -10.80 -1.67 6.89
CA GLY A 248 -11.07 -0.30 7.32
C GLY A 248 -11.40 0.58 6.12
N SER A 249 -10.64 0.41 5.05
CA SER A 249 -10.85 1.01 3.73
C SER A 249 -10.82 -0.06 2.65
N ILE A 250 -11.64 0.13 1.62
CA ILE A 250 -11.63 -0.71 0.43
C ILE A 250 -11.62 0.20 -0.80
N MET A 251 -10.69 -0.06 -1.73
CA MET A 251 -10.69 0.57 -3.05
C MET A 251 -10.21 -0.40 -4.13
N THR A 252 -10.67 -0.19 -5.36
CA THR A 252 -10.11 -0.87 -6.53
C THR A 252 -8.91 -0.09 -7.04
N TYR A 253 -7.71 -0.56 -6.73
CA TYR A 253 -6.45 0.02 -7.20
C TYR A 253 -6.13 -0.47 -8.62
N GLN A 254 -5.56 0.41 -9.44
CA GLN A 254 -5.22 0.13 -10.84
C GLN A 254 -3.72 -0.08 -10.95
N SER A 255 -3.28 -1.33 -10.96
CA SER A 255 -1.84 -1.67 -10.91
C SER A 255 -1.15 -1.65 -12.28
N GLY A 256 -1.92 -1.78 -13.36
CA GLY A 256 -1.42 -2.09 -14.69
C GLY A 256 -1.06 -3.58 -14.81
N ILE A 257 0.02 -4.02 -14.14
CA ILE A 257 0.57 -5.37 -14.28
C ILE A 257 -0.29 -6.49 -13.67
N MET A 258 -1.04 -6.20 -12.60
CA MET A 258 -1.97 -7.14 -11.95
C MET A 258 -3.43 -6.84 -12.30
N GLY A 259 -3.67 -5.92 -13.23
CA GLY A 259 -5.01 -5.40 -13.50
C GLY A 259 -5.61 -4.66 -12.30
N PRO A 260 -6.95 -4.53 -12.26
CA PRO A 260 -7.67 -3.98 -11.11
C PRO A 260 -7.57 -4.90 -9.90
N VAL A 261 -7.09 -4.36 -8.77
CA VAL A 261 -6.96 -5.06 -7.49
C VAL A 261 -7.93 -4.43 -6.49
N LYS A 262 -8.91 -5.20 -6.02
CA LYS A 262 -9.75 -4.78 -4.90
C LYS A 262 -8.95 -4.89 -3.61
N SER A 263 -8.34 -3.78 -3.18
CA SER A 263 -7.52 -3.75 -1.97
C SER A 263 -8.36 -3.43 -0.74
N VAL A 264 -8.13 -4.18 0.34
CA VAL A 264 -8.77 -4.02 1.66
C VAL A 264 -7.89 -3.27 2.67
N PHE A 265 -6.78 -2.70 2.19
CA PHE A 265 -5.82 -1.88 2.94
C PHE A 265 -5.61 -0.53 2.29
N MET A 266 -6.49 -0.14 1.37
CA MET A 266 -6.37 1.12 0.65
C MET A 266 -7.70 1.83 0.55
N GLY A 267 -7.65 3.15 0.54
CA GLY A 267 -8.80 4.01 0.35
C GLY A 267 -8.44 5.33 -0.31
N THR A 268 -9.47 6.13 -0.61
CA THR A 268 -9.33 7.50 -1.08
C THR A 268 -9.85 8.50 -0.04
N ILE A 269 -9.23 9.68 0.00
CA ILE A 269 -9.61 10.78 0.88
C ILE A 269 -9.50 12.10 0.13
N ASN A 270 -10.48 12.98 0.31
CA ASN A 270 -10.65 14.18 -0.50
C ASN A 270 -10.46 15.44 0.33
N PHE A 271 -9.75 16.42 -0.21
CA PHE A 271 -9.83 17.80 0.26
C PHE A 271 -11.13 18.43 -0.28
N VAL A 272 -12.05 18.74 0.64
CA VAL A 272 -13.33 19.37 0.35
C VAL A 272 -13.27 20.82 0.81
N GLU A 273 -12.95 21.71 -0.11
CA GLU A 273 -12.65 23.12 0.18
C GLU A 273 -13.83 23.87 0.83
N SER A 274 -15.06 23.61 0.36
CA SER A 274 -16.28 24.22 0.91
C SER A 274 -16.45 23.90 2.41
N GLU A 275 -16.11 22.67 2.80
CA GLU A 275 -16.16 22.21 4.19
C GLU A 275 -14.90 22.61 4.98
N GLY A 276 -13.79 22.87 4.30
CA GLY A 276 -12.48 23.07 4.90
C GLY A 276 -12.00 21.82 5.65
N LYS A 277 -12.21 20.64 5.05
CA LYS A 277 -11.86 19.33 5.61
C LYS A 277 -11.09 18.49 4.60
N ILE A 278 -10.28 17.55 5.08
CA ILE A 278 -9.79 16.43 4.28
C ILE A 278 -10.45 15.17 4.84
N ARG A 279 -11.35 14.55 4.08
CA ARG A 279 -12.23 13.46 4.56
C ARG A 279 -12.54 12.42 3.50
N SER A 280 -12.93 11.23 3.92
CA SER A 280 -13.38 10.19 3.01
C SER A 280 -14.61 10.66 2.22
N PRO A 281 -14.85 10.11 1.01
CA PRO A 281 -16.09 10.33 0.26
C PRO A 281 -17.34 9.98 1.10
N ASP A 282 -18.50 10.50 0.70
CA ASP A 282 -19.76 10.25 1.42
C ASP A 282 -20.16 8.77 1.40
N VAL A 283 -19.81 8.08 0.32
CA VAL A 283 -19.98 6.63 0.16
C VAL A 283 -18.60 5.98 0.20
N VAL A 284 -18.38 5.11 1.18
CA VAL A 284 -17.15 4.32 1.33
C VAL A 284 -17.49 2.84 1.28
N SER A 285 -16.57 2.03 0.75
CA SER A 285 -16.73 0.56 0.71
C SER A 285 -16.14 -0.15 1.94
N GLY A 286 -15.29 0.54 2.72
CA GLY A 286 -14.72 0.00 3.97
C GLY A 286 -15.58 0.29 5.20
N ARG A 287 -15.12 -0.22 6.36
CA ARG A 287 -15.80 -0.03 7.66
C ARG A 287 -15.69 1.39 8.21
N HIS A 288 -14.69 2.16 7.79
CA HIS A 288 -14.36 3.45 8.39
C HIS A 288 -14.57 4.61 7.42
N LYS A 289 -15.01 5.75 7.96
CA LYS A 289 -15.03 7.05 7.28
C LYS A 289 -14.07 7.99 7.99
N TYR A 290 -13.01 8.41 7.30
CA TYR A 290 -11.94 9.17 7.93
C TYR A 290 -12.09 10.68 7.75
N VAL A 291 -11.63 11.43 8.75
CA VAL A 291 -11.36 12.87 8.65
C VAL A 291 -9.97 13.14 9.21
N ILE A 292 -9.13 13.87 8.46
CA ILE A 292 -7.77 14.22 8.91
C ILE A 292 -7.82 15.29 9.99
N LEU A 293 -7.29 14.95 11.17
CA LEU A 293 -7.24 15.80 12.36
C LEU A 293 -5.90 16.55 12.47
N THR A 294 -4.81 15.92 12.03
CA THR A 294 -3.48 16.55 12.02
C THR A 294 -2.68 16.13 10.78
N GLY A 295 -1.75 16.99 10.38
CA GLY A 295 -0.90 16.74 9.23
C GLY A 295 0.34 17.63 9.21
N PRO A 296 0.99 17.74 8.03
CA PRO A 296 2.23 18.50 7.85
C PRO A 296 2.08 20.02 8.02
#